data_AF-A0A397UV28-F1
#
_entry.id   AF-A0A397UV28-F1
#
_cell.length_a   1.000
_cell.length_b   1.000
_cell.length_c   1.000
_cell.angle_alpha   90.00
_cell.angle_beta   90.00
_cell.angle_gamma   90.00
#
_symmetry.space_group_name_H-M   'P 1'
#
loop_
_entity.id
_entity.type
_entity.pdbx_description
1 polymer ?
#
loop_
_entity_poly.entity_id
_entity_poly.type
_entity_poly.pdbx_seq_one_letter_code
_entity_poly.pdbx_strand_id
1 'polypeptide(L)'
;MVMTRYQETNTYPQNPNIKAQTKTYSFSYEIIQEGYYPLSPILVYTFPSNKYKIPDKYIVKTTFGKRSNQQIIKCSINYINNKPLYHIEFEDQIVESKKSASEAANLYQDALNKIAQLKNPYKLHGSTRLNGIEIFGLQLQNIKKIRENKHRNHSLKPFNQLANSSQKMRGQRFGIMIKDFVDQNSKTLFNSEDNVLLKQVLFSVNNVQYIINYGILDKYTEDL
;
A
#
# COMPACT_ATOMS: atom_id res chain seq x y z
N MET A 1 11.19 4.92 -22.85
CA MET A 1 10.07 5.57 -22.14
C MET A 1 8.94 4.55 -22.02
N VAL A 2 8.67 4.00 -20.84
CA VAL A 2 7.61 2.99 -20.66
C VAL A 2 6.28 3.74 -20.54
N MET A 3 5.46 3.74 -21.59
CA MET A 3 4.07 4.20 -21.48
C MET A 3 3.33 3.25 -20.53
N THR A 4 3.03 3.70 -19.32
CA THR A 4 2.11 2.98 -18.42
C THR A 4 0.74 2.90 -19.10
N ARG A 5 0.28 1.67 -19.38
CA ARG A 5 -1.05 1.40 -19.99
C ARG A 5 -2.23 1.94 -19.16
N TYR A 6 -2.02 2.24 -17.88
CA TYR A 6 -3.05 2.63 -16.93
C TYR A 6 -2.81 4.02 -16.38
N GLN A 7 -3.90 4.77 -16.23
CA GLN A 7 -3.96 5.92 -15.34
C GLN A 7 -4.45 5.45 -13.97
N GLU A 8 -3.61 5.64 -12.96
CA GLU A 8 -3.93 5.31 -11.57
C GLU A 8 -4.38 6.56 -10.82
N THR A 9 -5.49 6.48 -10.11
CA THR A 9 -5.98 7.53 -9.20
C THR A 9 -6.08 6.93 -7.81
N ASN A 10 -5.34 7.48 -6.85
CA ASN A 10 -5.30 6.99 -5.49
C ASN A 10 -4.79 8.06 -4.50
N THR A 11 -5.15 7.89 -3.23
CA THR A 11 -4.60 8.59 -2.07
C THR A 11 -4.15 7.57 -1.03
N TYR A 12 -3.55 6.46 -1.46
CA TYR A 12 -3.09 5.40 -0.56
C TYR A 12 -1.78 5.84 0.12
N PRO A 13 -1.59 5.65 1.44
CA PRO A 13 -2.37 4.77 2.34
C PRO A 13 -3.59 5.39 3.02
N GLN A 14 -3.90 6.68 2.84
CA GLN A 14 -5.07 7.31 3.47
C GLN A 14 -6.40 6.70 3.02
N ASN A 15 -6.47 6.21 1.78
CA ASN A 15 -7.62 5.48 1.25
C ASN A 15 -7.13 4.13 0.67
N PRO A 16 -7.69 2.97 1.10
CA PRO A 16 -7.32 1.66 0.57
C PRO A 16 -7.73 1.47 -0.91
N ASN A 17 -8.61 2.33 -1.42
CA ASN A 17 -9.14 2.21 -2.78
C ASN A 17 -8.23 2.85 -3.83
N ILE A 18 -7.90 2.08 -4.85
CA ILE A 18 -7.12 2.50 -6.01
C ILE A 18 -7.94 2.23 -7.27
N LYS A 19 -8.10 3.24 -8.11
CA LYS A 19 -8.70 3.08 -9.44
C LYS A 19 -7.60 3.01 -10.48
N ALA A 20 -7.61 2.00 -11.34
CA ALA A 20 -6.75 1.92 -12.50
C ALA A 20 -7.59 1.83 -13.77
N GLN A 21 -7.37 2.74 -14.71
CA GLN A 21 -8.21 2.89 -15.89
C GLN A 21 -7.35 2.87 -17.16
N THR A 22 -7.81 2.15 -18.18
CA THR A 22 -7.34 2.31 -19.56
C THR A 22 -8.34 3.17 -20.33
N LYS A 23 -8.10 3.38 -21.63
CA LYS A 23 -9.07 4.02 -22.51
C LYS A 23 -10.39 3.24 -22.64
N THR A 24 -10.40 1.94 -22.34
CA THR A 24 -11.52 1.04 -22.67
C THR A 24 -12.13 0.33 -21.48
N TYR A 25 -11.42 0.19 -20.36
CA TYR A 25 -11.93 -0.48 -19.16
C TYR A 25 -11.28 0.05 -17.89
N SER A 26 -11.97 -0.15 -16.76
CA SER A 26 -11.51 0.25 -15.43
C SER A 26 -11.55 -0.91 -14.45
N PHE A 27 -10.59 -0.87 -13.53
CA PHE A 27 -10.51 -1.74 -12.37
C PHE A 27 -10.51 -0.87 -11.12
N SER A 28 -11.21 -1.33 -10.09
CA SER A 28 -11.11 -0.77 -8.73
C SER A 28 -10.50 -1.83 -7.82
N TYR A 29 -9.53 -1.42 -7.02
CA TYR A 29 -8.83 -2.27 -6.07
C TYR A 29 -9.01 -1.71 -4.67
N GLU A 30 -9.50 -2.52 -3.75
CA GLU A 30 -9.46 -2.24 -2.33
C GLU A 30 -8.31 -3.06 -1.74
N ILE A 31 -7.22 -2.38 -1.37
CA ILE A 31 -6.05 -3.01 -0.78
C ILE A 31 -6.37 -3.37 0.67
N ILE A 32 -6.51 -4.67 0.95
CA ILE A 32 -6.78 -5.20 2.30
C ILE A 32 -5.46 -5.38 3.04
N GLN A 33 -4.46 -5.93 2.35
CA GLN A 33 -3.12 -6.10 2.87
C GLN A 33 -2.13 -5.92 1.74
N GLU A 34 -1.24 -4.94 1.82
CA GLU A 34 -0.32 -4.63 0.73
C GLU A 34 0.78 -5.68 0.56
N GLY A 35 1.09 -6.49 1.58
CA GLY A 35 2.15 -7.48 1.52
C GLY A 35 3.56 -6.88 1.35
N TYR A 36 4.55 -7.72 1.13
CA TYR A 36 5.95 -7.33 1.00
C TYR A 36 6.64 -8.08 -0.14
N TYR A 37 7.79 -7.60 -0.61
CA TYR A 37 8.57 -8.34 -1.61
C TYR A 37 9.55 -9.26 -0.88
N PRO A 38 9.46 -10.59 -1.07
CA PRO A 38 10.45 -11.49 -0.49
C PRO A 38 11.87 -11.12 -0.91
N LEU A 39 12.85 -11.44 -0.05
CA LEU A 39 14.25 -11.25 -0.38
C LEU A 39 14.72 -12.30 -1.40
N SER A 40 15.80 -11.97 -2.12
CA SER A 40 16.52 -12.95 -2.92
C SER A 40 17.00 -14.11 -2.02
N PRO A 41 16.96 -15.39 -2.46
CA PRO A 41 16.70 -15.87 -3.83
C PRO A 41 15.24 -16.22 -4.13
N ILE A 42 14.32 -16.05 -3.18
CA ILE A 42 12.95 -16.55 -3.32
C ILE A 42 12.02 -15.60 -4.09
N LEU A 43 12.44 -14.36 -4.36
CA LEU A 43 11.66 -13.37 -5.09
C LEU A 43 11.33 -13.81 -6.53
N VAL A 44 10.05 -13.95 -6.85
CA VAL A 44 9.55 -14.31 -8.18
C VAL A 44 9.03 -13.06 -8.93
N TYR A 45 9.05 -13.14 -10.26
CA TYR A 45 8.53 -12.11 -11.16
C TYR A 45 7.51 -12.69 -12.14
N THR A 46 6.61 -11.84 -12.65
CA THR A 46 5.74 -12.20 -13.79
C THR A 46 6.54 -12.43 -15.08
N PHE A 47 5.98 -13.22 -16.00
CA PHE A 47 6.57 -13.56 -17.31
C PHE A 47 6.82 -12.32 -18.22
N PRO A 48 7.67 -12.43 -19.27
CA PRO A 48 8.16 -11.30 -20.08
C PRO A 48 7.08 -10.44 -20.78
N SER A 49 7.50 -9.23 -21.20
CA SER A 49 6.78 -8.01 -21.61
C SER A 49 6.49 -7.01 -20.47
N ASN A 50 6.11 -7.48 -19.27
CA ASN A 50 6.04 -6.66 -18.05
C ASN A 50 6.46 -7.49 -16.83
N LYS A 51 7.65 -7.23 -16.28
CA LYS A 51 8.19 -7.95 -15.10
C LYS A 51 7.80 -7.24 -13.80
N TYR A 52 6.77 -7.74 -13.13
CA TYR A 52 6.35 -7.28 -11.80
C TYR A 52 6.82 -8.26 -10.73
N LYS A 53 7.39 -7.74 -9.64
CA LYS A 53 7.73 -8.52 -8.44
C LYS A 53 6.45 -9.07 -7.82
N ILE A 54 6.46 -10.35 -7.45
CA ILE A 54 5.33 -11.01 -6.81
C ILE A 54 5.41 -10.80 -5.29
N PRO A 55 4.45 -10.10 -4.67
CA PRO A 55 4.46 -9.89 -3.22
C PRO A 55 4.02 -11.14 -2.45
N ASP A 56 4.49 -11.25 -1.22
CA ASP A 56 4.04 -12.21 -0.22
C ASP A 56 3.07 -11.56 0.76
N LYS A 57 2.19 -12.37 1.36
CA LYS A 57 1.10 -11.95 2.26
C LYS A 57 0.29 -10.77 1.70
N TYR A 58 -0.03 -10.82 0.42
CA TYR A 58 -0.77 -9.77 -0.27
C TYR A 58 -2.24 -10.16 -0.41
N ILE A 59 -3.14 -9.22 -0.13
CA ILE A 59 -4.59 -9.40 -0.26
C ILE A 59 -5.21 -8.14 -0.85
N VAL A 60 -6.01 -8.31 -1.90
CA VAL A 60 -6.74 -7.24 -2.57
C VAL A 60 -8.14 -7.71 -2.95
N LYS A 61 -9.14 -6.86 -2.77
CA LYS A 61 -10.43 -7.05 -3.42
C LYS A 61 -10.41 -6.29 -4.74
N THR A 62 -10.67 -7.01 -5.83
CA THR A 62 -10.66 -6.47 -7.18
C THR A 62 -12.08 -6.45 -7.73
N THR A 63 -12.45 -5.30 -8.27
CA THR A 63 -13.75 -5.06 -8.85
C THR A 63 -13.60 -4.63 -10.32
N PHE A 64 -14.27 -5.33 -11.23
CA PHE A 64 -14.13 -5.13 -12.68
C PHE A 64 -15.38 -5.53 -13.46
N GLY A 65 -15.42 -5.20 -14.76
CA GLY A 65 -16.56 -5.44 -15.64
C GLY A 65 -17.49 -4.23 -15.77
N LYS A 66 -18.57 -4.39 -16.55
CA LYS A 66 -19.56 -3.32 -16.77
C LYS A 66 -20.44 -3.15 -15.53
N ARG A 67 -20.97 -1.95 -15.30
CA ARG A 67 -21.81 -1.61 -14.13
C ARG A 67 -22.97 -2.58 -13.89
N SER A 68 -23.58 -3.12 -14.95
CA SER A 68 -24.70 -4.07 -14.85
C SER A 68 -24.27 -5.51 -14.52
N ASN A 69 -23.00 -5.89 -14.75
CA ASN A 69 -22.46 -7.24 -14.57
C ASN A 69 -21.09 -7.18 -13.87
N GLN A 70 -20.98 -6.32 -12.87
CA GLN A 70 -19.73 -6.07 -12.18
C GLN A 70 -19.35 -7.30 -11.35
N GLN A 71 -18.10 -7.73 -11.47
CA GLN A 71 -17.54 -8.83 -10.70
C GLN A 71 -16.71 -8.26 -9.56
N ILE A 72 -16.85 -8.86 -8.37
CA ILE A 72 -16.10 -8.53 -7.17
C ILE A 72 -15.48 -9.82 -6.66
N ILE A 73 -14.16 -9.85 -6.59
CA ILE A 73 -13.39 -11.01 -6.16
C ILE A 73 -12.32 -10.60 -5.17
N LYS A 74 -11.90 -11.53 -4.31
CA LYS A 74 -10.79 -11.33 -3.39
C LYS A 74 -9.60 -12.18 -3.85
N CYS A 75 -8.52 -11.50 -4.20
CA CYS A 75 -7.29 -12.11 -4.64
C CYS A 75 -6.28 -12.10 -3.50
N SER A 76 -5.54 -13.19 -3.31
CA SER A 76 -4.42 -13.21 -2.37
C SER A 76 -3.21 -13.97 -2.91
N ILE A 77 -2.02 -13.57 -2.44
CA ILE A 77 -0.75 -14.21 -2.79
C ILE A 77 0.01 -14.49 -1.50
N ASN A 78 0.34 -15.75 -1.29
CA ASN A 78 1.15 -16.22 -0.17
C ASN A 78 2.29 -17.08 -0.69
N TYR A 79 3.48 -16.95 -0.12
CA TYR A 79 4.59 -17.82 -0.44
C TYR A 79 4.54 -19.06 0.47
N ILE A 80 4.35 -20.23 -0.13
CA ILE A 80 4.38 -21.53 0.55
C ILE A 80 5.56 -22.31 0.01
N ASN A 81 6.45 -22.78 0.89
CA ASN A 81 7.68 -23.47 0.52
C ASN A 81 8.50 -22.67 -0.53
N ASN A 82 8.68 -21.37 -0.26
CA ASN A 82 9.43 -20.43 -1.11
C ASN A 82 8.85 -20.20 -2.52
N LYS A 83 7.60 -20.59 -2.79
CA LYS A 83 6.93 -20.37 -4.08
C LYS A 83 5.59 -19.66 -3.89
N PRO A 84 5.22 -18.71 -4.78
CA PRO A 84 3.94 -18.03 -4.68
C PRO A 84 2.78 -18.99 -5.00
N LEU A 85 1.78 -18.96 -4.13
CA LEU A 85 0.45 -19.55 -4.34
C LEU A 85 -0.53 -18.40 -4.57
N TYR A 86 -1.23 -18.45 -5.69
CA TYR A 86 -2.18 -17.43 -6.12
C TYR A 86 -3.60 -17.93 -5.84
N HIS A 87 -4.37 -17.20 -5.05
CA HIS A 87 -5.74 -17.53 -4.66
C HIS A 87 -6.73 -16.48 -5.16
N ILE A 88 -7.90 -16.92 -5.65
CA ILE A 88 -9.05 -16.07 -5.93
C ILE A 88 -10.27 -16.67 -5.24
N GLU A 89 -10.92 -15.86 -4.41
CA GLU A 89 -12.15 -16.15 -3.66
C GLU A 89 -13.32 -15.36 -4.27
N PHE A 90 -14.42 -16.05 -4.58
CA PHE A 90 -15.62 -15.51 -5.26
C PHE A 90 -16.83 -16.44 -5.05
N GLU A 91 -18.05 -15.91 -4.91
CA GLU A 91 -19.30 -16.71 -4.75
C GLU A 91 -19.16 -17.98 -3.86
N ASP A 92 -18.51 -17.86 -2.70
CA ASP A 92 -18.19 -18.96 -1.76
C ASP A 92 -17.30 -20.09 -2.31
N GLN A 93 -16.63 -19.83 -3.43
CA GLN A 93 -15.64 -20.70 -4.06
C GLN A 93 -14.24 -20.12 -3.97
N ILE A 94 -13.26 -21.01 -4.02
CA ILE A 94 -11.84 -20.67 -4.06
C ILE A 94 -11.21 -21.42 -5.23
N VAL A 95 -10.45 -20.70 -6.05
CA VAL A 95 -9.52 -21.29 -7.01
C VAL A 95 -8.09 -20.93 -6.64
N GLU A 96 -7.18 -21.85 -6.93
CA GLU A 96 -5.76 -21.65 -6.65
C GLU A 96 -4.87 -22.05 -7.82
N SER A 97 -3.73 -21.37 -7.95
CA SER A 97 -2.68 -21.76 -8.89
C SER A 97 -1.32 -21.65 -8.24
N LYS A 98 -0.49 -22.68 -8.46
CA LYS A 98 0.94 -22.69 -8.09
C LYS A 98 1.85 -22.20 -9.22
N LYS A 99 1.27 -21.91 -10.39
CA LYS A 99 2.02 -21.62 -11.62
C LYS A 99 2.08 -20.12 -11.92
N SER A 100 0.94 -19.42 -11.94
CA SER A 100 0.93 -17.98 -12.18
C SER A 100 -0.41 -17.32 -11.79
N ALA A 101 -0.37 -16.00 -11.60
CA ALA A 101 -1.57 -15.19 -11.41
C ALA A 101 -2.57 -15.32 -12.57
N SER A 102 -2.09 -15.42 -13.82
CA SER A 102 -2.97 -15.55 -14.99
C SER A 102 -3.64 -16.91 -15.08
N GLU A 103 -2.97 -17.96 -14.61
CA GLU A 103 -3.60 -19.29 -14.54
C GLU A 103 -4.69 -19.32 -13.46
N ALA A 104 -4.45 -18.73 -12.28
CA ALA A 104 -5.51 -18.55 -11.29
C ALA A 104 -6.70 -17.76 -11.87
N ALA A 105 -6.44 -16.67 -12.59
CA ALA A 105 -7.49 -15.86 -13.21
C ALA A 105 -8.31 -16.63 -14.27
N ASN A 106 -7.66 -17.47 -15.07
CA ASN A 106 -8.37 -18.32 -16.04
C ASN A 106 -9.15 -19.45 -15.36
N LEU A 107 -8.62 -20.07 -14.30
CA LEU A 107 -9.36 -21.06 -13.50
C LEU A 107 -10.62 -20.45 -12.88
N TYR A 108 -10.54 -19.21 -12.39
CA TYR A 108 -11.70 -18.45 -11.93
C TYR A 108 -12.72 -18.24 -13.05
N GLN A 109 -12.27 -17.84 -14.26
CA GLN A 109 -13.18 -17.65 -15.39
C GLN A 109 -13.87 -18.95 -15.82
N ASP A 110 -13.15 -20.07 -15.79
CA ASP A 110 -13.69 -21.40 -16.08
C ASP A 110 -14.72 -21.83 -15.03
N ALA A 111 -14.43 -21.58 -13.75
CA ALA A 111 -15.36 -21.86 -12.66
C ALA A 111 -16.64 -21.02 -12.76
N LEU A 112 -16.51 -19.71 -13.04
CA LEU A 112 -17.67 -18.85 -13.33
C LEU A 112 -18.49 -19.35 -14.51
N ASN A 113 -17.83 -19.76 -15.60
CA ASN A 113 -18.53 -20.29 -16.77
C ASN A 113 -19.29 -21.57 -16.41
N LYS A 114 -18.73 -22.47 -15.61
CA LYS A 114 -19.43 -23.67 -15.11
C LYS A 114 -20.65 -23.32 -14.25
N ILE A 115 -20.52 -22.40 -13.30
CA ILE A 115 -21.64 -21.92 -12.47
C ILE A 115 -22.75 -21.35 -13.36
N ALA A 116 -22.38 -20.55 -14.36
CA ALA A 116 -23.33 -19.93 -15.24
C ALA A 116 -24.00 -20.94 -16.20
N GLN A 117 -23.31 -21.98 -16.64
CA GLN A 117 -23.89 -23.10 -17.40
C GLN A 117 -24.90 -23.88 -16.56
N LEU A 118 -24.60 -24.13 -15.28
CA LEU A 118 -25.55 -24.77 -14.36
C LEU A 118 -26.81 -23.93 -14.16
N LYS A 119 -26.69 -22.60 -14.15
CA LYS A 119 -27.82 -21.66 -14.04
C LYS A 119 -28.61 -21.53 -15.36
N ASN A 120 -27.95 -21.59 -16.53
CA ASN A 120 -28.60 -21.55 -17.84
C ASN A 120 -27.76 -22.30 -18.90
N PRO A 121 -28.12 -23.57 -19.23
CA PRO A 121 -27.34 -24.42 -20.13
C PRO A 121 -27.22 -23.92 -21.58
N TYR A 122 -28.13 -23.04 -22.00
CA TYR A 122 -28.19 -22.53 -23.38
C TYR A 122 -27.44 -21.21 -23.56
N LYS A 123 -26.89 -20.63 -22.48
CA LYS A 123 -26.14 -19.39 -22.56
C LYS A 123 -24.76 -19.65 -23.16
N LEU A 124 -24.41 -18.94 -24.23
CA LEU A 124 -23.07 -19.02 -24.80
C LEU A 124 -22.06 -18.32 -23.86
N HIS A 125 -21.04 -19.04 -23.41
CA HIS A 125 -20.03 -18.51 -22.51
C HIS A 125 -18.78 -18.10 -23.28
N GLY A 126 -18.30 -16.88 -23.03
CA GLY A 126 -17.10 -16.36 -23.70
C GLY A 126 -15.82 -17.03 -23.21
N SER A 127 -14.86 -17.21 -24.12
CA SER A 127 -13.51 -17.73 -23.85
C SER A 127 -12.50 -16.62 -23.51
N THR A 128 -12.95 -15.51 -22.94
CA THR A 128 -12.07 -14.36 -22.68
C THR A 128 -11.06 -14.73 -21.61
N ARG A 129 -9.78 -14.81 -21.98
CA ARG A 129 -8.68 -15.02 -21.02
C ARG A 129 -8.52 -13.78 -20.17
N LEU A 130 -8.50 -13.97 -18.85
CA LEU A 130 -8.27 -12.88 -17.90
C LEU A 130 -6.77 -12.68 -17.71
N ASN A 131 -6.36 -11.41 -17.63
CA ASN A 131 -4.99 -11.06 -17.33
C ASN A 131 -4.78 -11.08 -15.81
N GLY A 132 -4.04 -12.07 -15.31
CA GLY A 132 -3.77 -12.19 -13.88
C GLY A 132 -3.03 -10.99 -13.28
N ILE A 133 -2.24 -10.26 -14.06
CA ILE A 133 -1.58 -9.03 -13.59
C ILE A 133 -2.64 -8.03 -13.15
N GLU A 134 -3.65 -7.80 -13.99
CA GLU A 134 -4.76 -6.88 -13.74
C GLU A 134 -5.66 -7.40 -12.62
N ILE A 135 -6.04 -8.68 -12.64
CA ILE A 135 -6.90 -9.27 -11.62
C ILE A 135 -6.30 -9.15 -10.21
N PHE A 136 -4.98 -9.30 -10.09
CA PHE A 136 -4.28 -9.14 -8.81
C PHE A 136 -3.78 -7.70 -8.55
N GLY A 137 -3.94 -6.77 -9.49
CA GLY A 137 -3.42 -5.41 -9.35
C GLY A 137 -1.88 -5.34 -9.21
N LEU A 138 -1.15 -6.27 -9.84
CA LEU A 138 0.32 -6.33 -9.73
C LEU A 138 1.02 -5.15 -10.42
N GLN A 139 0.34 -4.49 -11.35
CA GLN A 139 0.81 -3.31 -12.07
C GLN A 139 0.75 -2.01 -11.25
N LEU A 140 0.06 -2.01 -10.09
CA LEU A 140 -0.19 -0.80 -9.30
C LEU A 140 1.11 -0.14 -8.82
N GLN A 141 1.44 1.02 -9.40
CA GLN A 141 2.70 1.70 -9.18
C GLN A 141 2.81 2.28 -7.76
N ASN A 142 1.72 2.80 -7.19
CA ASN A 142 1.80 3.35 -5.83
C ASN A 142 2.12 2.26 -4.79
N ILE A 143 1.48 1.10 -4.90
CA ILE A 143 1.74 -0.03 -4.00
C ILE A 143 3.16 -0.57 -4.19
N LYS A 144 3.63 -0.67 -5.44
CA LYS A 144 5.03 -1.02 -5.71
C LYS A 144 6.00 -0.08 -4.98
N LYS A 145 5.81 1.24 -5.10
CA LYS A 145 6.67 2.24 -4.44
C LYS A 145 6.68 2.06 -2.93
N ILE A 146 5.52 1.80 -2.32
CA ILE A 146 5.40 1.61 -0.87
C ILE A 146 6.15 0.37 -0.41
N ARG A 147 5.98 -0.77 -1.09
CA ARG A 147 6.72 -2.00 -0.79
C ARG A 147 8.23 -1.79 -0.93
N GLU A 148 8.66 -1.14 -2.00
CA GLU A 148 10.08 -0.86 -2.23
C GLU A 148 10.66 0.11 -1.18
N ASN A 149 9.88 1.08 -0.71
CA ASN A 149 10.29 2.00 0.34
C ASN A 149 10.31 1.36 1.74
N LYS A 150 9.41 0.42 2.04
CA LYS A 150 9.44 -0.35 3.29
C LYS A 150 10.68 -1.24 3.41
N HIS A 151 11.14 -1.82 2.29
CA HIS A 151 12.38 -2.62 2.26
C HIS A 151 13.66 -1.81 2.11
N ARG A 152 13.56 -0.53 1.75
CA ARG A 152 14.64 0.41 2.00
C ARG A 152 14.67 0.70 3.49
N ASN A 153 15.17 -0.27 4.25
CA ASN A 153 15.96 0.03 5.43
C ASN A 153 17.15 0.87 4.95
N HIS A 154 16.93 2.16 4.67
CA HIS A 154 17.97 3.12 4.87
C HIS A 154 18.18 3.10 6.37
N SER A 155 19.05 2.18 6.85
CA SER A 155 19.68 2.34 8.14
C SER A 155 20.16 3.78 8.15
N LEU A 156 19.54 4.60 8.98
CA LEU A 156 19.89 6.00 9.04
C LEU A 156 21.39 6.04 9.29
N LYS A 157 22.13 6.76 8.43
CA LYS A 157 23.56 6.97 8.70
C LYS A 157 23.71 7.40 10.16
N PRO A 158 24.67 6.81 10.91
CA PRO A 158 24.99 7.24 12.26
C PRO A 158 25.11 8.76 12.32
N PHE A 159 24.65 9.36 13.41
CA PHE A 159 24.54 10.81 13.52
C PHE A 159 25.88 11.52 13.25
N ASN A 160 26.99 10.94 13.75
CA ASN A 160 28.34 11.47 13.56
C ASN A 160 28.86 11.39 12.10
N GLN A 161 28.18 10.66 11.21
CA GLN A 161 28.51 10.55 9.79
C GLN A 161 27.65 11.47 8.90
N LEU A 162 26.81 12.32 9.50
CA LEU A 162 25.97 13.27 8.79
C LEU A 162 26.66 14.63 8.64
N ALA A 163 26.39 15.32 7.54
CA ALA A 163 26.68 16.75 7.44
C ALA A 163 25.86 17.55 8.46
N ASN A 164 26.40 18.69 8.93
CA ASN A 164 25.75 19.54 9.94
C ASN A 164 24.31 19.96 9.54
N SER A 165 24.08 20.24 8.26
CA SER A 165 22.73 20.55 7.74
C SER A 165 21.76 19.38 7.91
N SER A 166 22.22 18.15 7.67
CA SER A 166 21.43 16.93 7.86
C SER A 166 21.18 16.63 9.33
N GLN A 167 22.16 16.88 10.21
CA GLN A 167 21.97 16.80 11.67
C GLN A 167 20.89 17.79 12.13
N LYS A 168 20.98 19.06 11.72
CA LYS A 168 19.99 20.10 12.03
C LYS A 168 18.58 19.68 11.58
N MET A 169 18.45 19.25 10.32
CA MET A 169 17.18 18.79 9.75
C MET A 169 16.56 17.63 10.53
N ARG A 170 17.38 16.65 10.97
CA ARG A 170 16.87 15.51 11.76
C ARG A 170 16.33 15.96 13.12
N GLY A 171 17.08 16.80 13.84
CA GLY A 171 16.63 17.34 15.12
C GLY A 171 15.34 18.16 14.99
N GLN A 172 15.26 19.04 13.98
CA GLN A 172 14.03 19.82 13.71
C GLN A 172 12.82 18.93 13.42
N ARG A 173 12.99 17.89 12.59
CA ARG A 173 11.92 16.93 12.29
C ARG A 173 11.45 16.18 13.53
N PHE A 174 12.38 15.79 14.40
CA PHE A 174 12.04 15.13 15.66
C PHE A 174 11.23 16.08 16.57
N GLY A 175 11.63 17.35 16.65
CA GLY A 175 10.85 18.35 17.35
C GLY A 175 9.42 18.52 16.81
N ILE A 176 9.25 18.61 15.49
CA ILE A 176 7.92 18.71 14.88
C ILE A 176 7.07 17.49 15.26
N MET A 177 7.65 16.28 15.19
CA MET A 177 6.94 15.06 15.59
C MET A 177 6.49 15.06 17.05
N ILE A 178 7.29 15.60 17.97
CA ILE A 178 6.88 15.73 19.38
C ILE A 178 5.73 16.72 19.53
N LYS A 179 5.75 17.85 18.82
CA LYS A 179 4.65 18.81 18.84
C LYS A 179 3.36 18.18 18.34
N ASP A 180 3.41 17.51 17.19
CA ASP A 180 2.25 16.85 16.60
C ASP A 180 1.69 15.77 17.54
N PHE A 181 2.57 15.02 18.22
CA PHE A 181 2.17 14.03 19.21
C PHE A 181 1.42 14.66 20.39
N VAL A 182 1.93 15.75 20.96
CA VAL A 182 1.27 16.47 22.06
C VAL A 182 -0.08 17.03 21.61
N ASP A 183 -0.15 17.66 20.43
CA ASP A 183 -1.38 18.24 19.89
C ASP A 183 -2.48 17.19 19.63
N GLN A 184 -2.08 15.97 19.26
CA GLN A 184 -3.00 14.85 19.00
C GLN A 184 -3.51 14.19 20.28
N ASN A 185 -2.63 13.99 21.27
CA ASN A 185 -2.96 13.25 22.49
C ASN A 185 -3.46 14.15 23.63
N SER A 186 -3.29 15.47 23.53
CA SER A 186 -3.83 16.40 24.53
C SER A 186 -5.36 16.27 24.66
N LYS A 187 -6.05 16.10 23.53
CA LYS A 187 -7.52 15.99 23.47
C LYS A 187 -8.09 14.72 24.09
N THR A 188 -7.27 13.69 24.29
CA THR A 188 -7.70 12.41 24.87
C THR A 188 -7.32 12.28 26.34
N LEU A 189 -6.33 13.04 26.79
CA LEU A 189 -5.76 12.95 28.14
C LEU A 189 -6.17 14.12 29.05
N PHE A 190 -6.54 15.26 28.47
CA PHE A 190 -6.94 16.48 29.18
C PHE A 190 -8.38 16.85 28.86
N ASN A 191 -8.99 17.68 29.70
CA ASN A 191 -10.32 18.20 29.45
C ASN A 191 -10.29 19.13 28.22
N SER A 192 -11.40 19.24 27.49
CA SER A 192 -11.53 20.17 26.36
C SER A 192 -11.40 21.64 26.74
N GLU A 193 -11.62 22.00 28.01
CA GLU A 193 -11.42 23.35 28.54
C GLU A 193 -9.96 23.64 28.91
N ASP A 194 -9.11 22.61 29.03
CA ASP A 194 -7.70 22.77 29.39
C ASP A 194 -6.88 23.23 28.18
N ASN A 195 -6.07 24.28 28.37
CA ASN A 195 -5.15 24.76 27.34
C ASN A 195 -3.79 24.07 27.43
N VAL A 196 -3.63 22.96 26.71
CA VAL A 196 -2.36 22.22 26.64
C VAL A 196 -1.45 22.83 25.58
N LEU A 197 -0.33 23.43 26.02
CA LEU A 197 0.66 24.06 25.15
C LEU A 197 2.05 23.46 25.35
N LEU A 198 2.63 22.89 24.29
CA LEU A 198 4.05 22.53 24.28
C LEU A 198 4.90 23.78 24.08
N LYS A 199 5.65 24.19 25.11
CA LYS A 199 6.50 25.40 25.06
C LYS A 199 7.86 25.15 24.41
N GLN A 200 8.55 24.11 24.87
CA GLN A 200 9.93 23.82 24.49
C GLN A 200 10.20 22.31 24.52
N VAL A 201 11.12 21.86 23.66
CA VAL A 201 11.71 20.52 23.74
C VAL A 201 13.23 20.67 23.76
N LEU A 202 13.87 20.06 24.77
CA LEU A 202 15.32 19.93 24.85
C LEU A 202 15.70 18.47 24.76
N PHE A 203 16.66 18.16 23.91
CA PHE A 203 17.22 16.83 23.78
C PHE A 203 18.63 16.90 23.20
N SER A 204 19.41 15.85 23.39
CA SER A 204 20.71 15.71 22.76
C SER A 204 20.79 14.45 21.93
N VAL A 205 21.60 14.51 20.87
CA VAL A 205 22.04 13.34 20.13
C VAL A 205 23.55 13.37 20.14
N ASN A 206 24.17 12.42 20.86
CA ASN A 206 25.58 12.45 21.20
C ASN A 206 25.93 13.80 21.88
N ASN A 207 26.88 14.55 21.33
CA ASN A 207 27.36 15.81 21.90
C ASN A 207 26.66 17.05 21.31
N VAL A 208 25.58 16.87 20.55
CA VAL A 208 24.82 17.97 19.95
C VAL A 208 23.50 18.15 20.69
N GLN A 209 23.32 19.32 21.29
CA GLN A 209 22.09 19.73 21.97
C GLN A 209 21.13 20.44 21.02
N TYR A 210 19.87 20.05 21.08
CA TYR A 210 18.76 20.68 20.37
C TYR A 210 17.84 21.36 21.39
N ILE A 211 17.56 22.62 21.14
CA ILE A 211 16.59 23.42 21.90
C ILE A 211 15.58 23.93 20.86
N ILE A 212 14.35 23.41 20.92
CA ILE A 212 13.29 23.76 19.99
C ILE A 212 12.19 24.46 20.78
N ASN A 213 11.96 25.73 20.46
CA ASN A 213 10.92 26.55 21.05
C ASN A 213 9.73 26.62 20.09
N TYR A 214 8.51 26.42 20.60
CA TYR A 214 7.28 26.37 19.79
C TYR A 214 6.37 27.58 19.98
N GLY A 215 6.85 28.61 20.69
CA GLY A 215 6.14 29.86 20.96
C GLY A 215 7.03 31.10 20.75
N ILE A 216 6.35 32.20 20.43
CA ILE A 216 6.88 33.53 20.11
C ILE A 216 7.77 34.05 21.25
N LEU A 217 8.89 34.72 20.91
CA LEU A 217 9.73 35.48 21.84
C LEU A 217 8.86 36.21 22.86
N ASP A 218 9.10 35.95 24.15
CA ASP A 218 8.54 36.72 25.24
C ASP A 218 8.76 38.22 24.96
N LYS A 219 7.72 38.92 24.54
CA LYS A 219 7.62 40.36 24.78
C LYS A 219 6.77 40.51 26.02
N TYR A 220 7.50 40.67 27.13
CA TYR A 220 7.13 41.35 28.38
C TYR A 220 5.75 41.08 28.97
N THR A 221 5.73 40.59 30.19
CA THR A 221 4.88 41.17 31.23
C THR A 221 5.75 41.45 32.44
N GLU A 222 5.64 42.68 32.92
CA GLU A 222 6.43 43.32 33.98
C GLU A 222 6.27 42.62 35.34
N ASP A 223 7.32 42.74 36.15
CA ASP A 223 7.29 42.41 37.57
C ASP A 223 6.35 43.38 38.34
N LEU A 224 5.49 42.77 39.18
CA LEU A 224 4.65 43.34 40.27
C LEU A 224 3.56 44.36 39.92
#